data_AF-A0A937MW46-F1
#
_entry.id   AF-A0A937MW46-F1
#
_cell.length_a   1.000
_cell.length_b   1.000
_cell.length_c   1.000
_cell.angle_alpha   90.00
_cell.angle_beta   90.00
_cell.angle_gamma   90.00
#
_symmetry.space_group_name_H-M   'P 1'
#
loop_
_entity.id
_entity.type
_entity.pdbx_description
1 polymer ?
#
loop_
_entity_poly.entity_id
_entity_poly.type
_entity_poly.pdbx_seq_one_letter_code
_entity_poly.pdbx_strand_id
1 'polypeptide(L)'
;MKTPVSDIAFTPAVKSQQERFGSRAGYASMEEKGGWKDEVSPDLKGFIAERDSFYLATTSSEGHPYIQHRGGEKGFLKVLDEKTLAFADFSGNRQYVTLGNLSENNRAFIFLMDYENQRRVKVWGRARVVEDDASLTAQVTSPDYKARPERVITFTVEAWDVNCPKHIRPRFTQEQVDALTQPLTEEINRLKAELLKQETVNR
;
A
#
# COMPACT_ATOMS: atom_id res chain seq x y z
N MET A 1 -32.49 2.50 -5.22
CA MET A 1 -31.15 2.42 -5.85
C MET A 1 -30.13 2.15 -4.76
N LYS A 2 -29.18 1.24 -4.99
CA LYS A 2 -28.08 0.97 -4.03
C LYS A 2 -27.15 2.19 -4.02
N THR A 3 -26.82 2.70 -2.84
CA THR A 3 -25.86 3.82 -2.69
C THR A 3 -24.51 3.38 -3.28
N PRO A 4 -23.90 4.15 -4.20
CA PRO A 4 -22.58 3.82 -4.75
C PRO A 4 -21.52 3.74 -3.64
N VAL A 5 -20.64 2.76 -3.71
CA VAL A 5 -19.50 2.61 -2.77
C VAL A 5 -18.63 3.87 -2.76
N SER A 6 -18.51 4.55 -3.90
CA SER A 6 -17.75 5.79 -4.04
C SER A 6 -18.30 6.95 -3.22
N ASP A 7 -19.53 6.90 -2.69
CA ASP A 7 -20.12 7.99 -1.91
C ASP A 7 -19.37 8.26 -0.59
N ILE A 8 -18.53 7.32 -0.14
CA ILE A 8 -17.57 7.56 0.94
C ILE A 8 -16.60 8.71 0.64
N ALA A 9 -16.34 8.99 -0.64
CA ALA A 9 -15.48 10.06 -1.12
C ALA A 9 -16.24 11.08 -1.99
N PHE A 10 -17.20 10.64 -2.79
CA PHE A 10 -18.04 11.47 -3.64
C PHE A 10 -19.24 12.03 -2.85
N THR A 11 -18.92 12.82 -1.83
CA THR A 11 -19.91 13.57 -1.04
C THR A 11 -20.73 14.51 -1.93
N PRO A 12 -21.86 15.04 -1.46
CA PRO A 12 -22.64 16.03 -2.21
C PRO A 12 -21.79 17.23 -2.68
N ALA A 13 -20.85 17.69 -1.84
CA ALA A 13 -19.93 18.77 -2.21
C ALA A 13 -18.98 18.37 -3.35
N VAL A 14 -18.46 17.14 -3.33
CA VAL A 14 -17.60 16.62 -4.40
C VAL A 14 -18.38 16.45 -5.70
N LYS A 15 -19.60 15.90 -5.64
CA LYS A 15 -20.49 15.76 -6.79
C LYS A 15 -20.81 17.13 -7.42
N SER A 16 -21.07 18.14 -6.60
CA SER A 16 -21.26 19.53 -7.06
C SER A 16 -20.02 20.09 -7.76
N GLN A 17 -18.80 19.83 -7.26
CA GLN A 17 -17.58 20.24 -7.97
C GLN A 17 -17.43 19.48 -9.30
N GLN A 18 -17.76 18.19 -9.34
CA GLN A 18 -17.72 17.41 -10.59
C GLN A 18 -18.71 17.95 -11.63
N GLU A 19 -19.89 18.43 -11.21
CA GLU A 19 -20.85 19.10 -12.10
C GLU A 19 -20.27 20.42 -12.62
N ARG A 20 -19.79 21.27 -11.70
CA ARG A 20 -19.18 22.57 -12.02
C ARG A 20 -18.05 22.45 -13.05
N PHE A 21 -17.22 21.42 -12.94
CA PHE A 21 -16.08 21.17 -13.83
C PHE A 21 -16.36 20.13 -14.92
N GLY A 22 -17.63 19.76 -15.16
CA GLY A 22 -18.05 18.95 -16.31
C GLY A 22 -17.65 17.47 -16.30
N SER A 23 -17.26 16.91 -15.15
CA SER A 23 -16.85 15.50 -15.01
C SER A 23 -17.94 14.58 -14.42
N ARG A 24 -19.05 15.13 -13.91
CA ARG A 24 -20.08 14.36 -13.18
C ARG A 24 -20.72 13.25 -14.02
N ALA A 25 -21.04 13.50 -15.28
CA ALA A 25 -21.62 12.48 -16.16
C ALA A 25 -20.68 11.27 -16.34
N GLY A 26 -19.36 11.52 -16.46
CA GLY A 26 -18.36 10.48 -16.55
C GLY A 26 -18.27 9.62 -15.29
N TYR A 27 -18.23 10.27 -14.11
CA TYR A 27 -18.20 9.55 -12.83
C TYR A 27 -19.52 8.83 -12.51
N ALA A 28 -20.67 9.38 -12.91
CA ALA A 28 -21.96 8.68 -12.78
C ALA A 28 -21.98 7.40 -13.63
N SER A 29 -21.51 7.46 -14.88
CA SER A 29 -21.40 6.25 -15.72
C SER A 29 -20.44 5.21 -15.14
N MET A 30 -19.35 5.65 -14.49
CA MET A 30 -18.41 4.77 -13.79
C MET A 30 -19.08 4.06 -12.61
N GLU A 31 -19.87 4.78 -11.80
CA GLU A 31 -20.65 4.22 -10.69
C GLU A 31 -21.66 3.16 -11.18
N GLU A 32 -22.37 3.43 -12.27
CA GLU A 32 -23.34 2.49 -12.87
C GLU A 32 -22.70 1.21 -13.41
N LYS A 33 -21.47 1.30 -13.95
CA LYS A 33 -20.73 0.17 -14.54
C LYS A 33 -19.97 -0.69 -13.52
N GLY A 34 -20.29 -0.54 -12.24
CA GLY A 34 -19.74 -1.37 -11.16
C GLY A 34 -18.76 -0.65 -10.25
N GLY A 35 -18.44 0.62 -10.53
CA GLY A 35 -17.92 1.57 -9.56
C GLY A 35 -16.63 1.18 -8.84
N TRP A 36 -16.43 1.84 -7.70
CA TRP A 36 -15.49 1.39 -6.68
C TRP A 36 -15.96 0.08 -6.05
N LYS A 37 -15.02 -0.69 -5.51
CA LYS A 37 -15.30 -1.96 -4.83
C LYS A 37 -15.16 -1.79 -3.33
N ASP A 38 -15.91 -2.57 -2.57
CA ASP A 38 -15.87 -2.61 -1.10
C ASP A 38 -15.32 -3.94 -0.57
N GLU A 39 -14.91 -4.86 -1.45
CA GLU A 39 -14.34 -6.17 -1.12
C GLU A 39 -12.92 -6.31 -1.69
N VAL A 40 -12.08 -7.08 -1.00
CA VAL A 40 -10.72 -7.42 -1.41
C VAL A 40 -10.77 -8.41 -2.57
N SER A 41 -10.85 -7.86 -3.78
CA SER A 41 -10.80 -8.65 -5.01
C SER A 41 -9.47 -9.41 -5.16
N PRO A 42 -9.41 -10.47 -5.99
CA PRO A 42 -8.17 -11.18 -6.31
C PRO A 42 -7.05 -10.24 -6.80
N ASP A 43 -7.40 -9.23 -7.60
CA ASP A 43 -6.44 -8.23 -8.10
C ASP A 43 -5.88 -7.35 -6.97
N LEU A 44 -6.74 -6.94 -6.03
CA LEU A 44 -6.30 -6.18 -4.86
C LEU A 44 -5.41 -7.03 -3.96
N LYS A 45 -5.79 -8.29 -3.73
CA LYS A 45 -5.00 -9.23 -2.94
C LYS A 45 -3.61 -9.43 -3.54
N GLY A 46 -3.53 -9.67 -4.86
CA GLY A 46 -2.26 -9.78 -5.57
C GLY A 46 -1.43 -8.50 -5.48
N PHE A 47 -2.07 -7.34 -5.64
CA PHE A 47 -1.39 -6.05 -5.51
C PHE A 47 -0.82 -5.80 -4.10
N ILE A 48 -1.58 -6.12 -3.05
CA ILE A 48 -1.16 -5.97 -1.65
C ILE A 48 0.00 -6.91 -1.32
N ALA A 49 -0.05 -8.16 -1.80
CA ALA A 49 0.99 -9.16 -1.55
C ALA A 49 2.38 -8.72 -2.06
N GLU A 50 2.41 -7.85 -3.06
CA GLU A 50 3.65 -7.34 -3.64
C GLU A 50 4.20 -6.09 -2.93
N ARG A 51 3.52 -5.59 -1.88
CA ARG A 51 3.95 -4.39 -1.13
C ARG A 51 4.67 -4.78 0.15
N ASP A 52 5.83 -4.19 0.36
CA ASP A 52 6.58 -4.24 1.61
C ASP A 52 6.16 -3.13 2.59
N SER A 53 5.42 -2.14 2.09
CA SER A 53 5.04 -0.97 2.87
C SER A 53 3.82 -0.25 2.34
N PHE A 54 3.20 0.56 3.19
CA PHE A 54 2.07 1.41 2.89
C PHE A 54 2.03 2.61 3.84
N TYR A 55 1.14 3.57 3.56
CA TYR A 55 0.87 4.67 4.48
C TYR A 55 -0.50 4.46 5.13
N LEU A 56 -0.53 4.56 6.45
CA LEU A 56 -1.76 4.53 7.24
C LEU A 56 -2.09 5.96 7.65
N ALA A 57 -3.28 6.42 7.27
CA ALA A 57 -3.87 7.62 7.81
C ALA A 57 -4.94 7.28 8.85
N THR A 58 -4.91 7.98 9.96
CA THR A 58 -5.95 7.99 11.00
C THR A 58 -6.31 9.42 11.32
N THR A 59 -7.34 9.62 12.12
CA THR A 59 -7.75 10.97 12.53
C THR A 59 -8.25 10.94 13.97
N SER A 60 -8.02 12.03 14.69
CA SER A 60 -8.55 12.19 16.04
C SER A 60 -10.09 12.33 16.04
N SER A 61 -10.68 12.37 17.22
CA SER A 61 -12.10 12.68 17.44
C SER A 61 -12.47 14.09 16.94
N GLU A 62 -11.54 15.05 17.03
CA GLU A 62 -11.69 16.41 16.51
C GLU A 62 -11.45 16.54 14.99
N GLY A 63 -11.03 15.47 14.32
CA GLY A 63 -10.79 15.47 12.88
C GLY A 63 -9.39 15.92 12.46
N HIS A 64 -8.40 15.97 13.37
CA HIS A 64 -7.01 16.25 13.01
C HIS A 64 -6.45 15.05 12.22
N PRO A 65 -5.95 15.23 11.00
CA PRO A 65 -5.42 14.13 10.21
C PRO A 65 -4.00 13.76 10.67
N TYR A 66 -3.70 12.47 10.66
CA TYR A 66 -2.36 11.94 10.92
C TYR A 66 -2.02 10.87 9.90
N ILE A 67 -0.78 10.85 9.40
CA ILE A 67 -0.30 9.83 8.46
C ILE A 67 1.05 9.30 8.90
N GLN A 68 1.25 7.99 8.73
CA GLN A 68 2.52 7.34 9.01
C GLN A 68 2.82 6.25 7.99
N HIS A 69 4.10 6.11 7.64
CA HIS A 69 4.61 4.95 6.92
C HIS A 69 4.59 3.71 7.83
N ARG A 70 4.17 2.58 7.27
CA ARG A 70 4.17 1.26 7.90
C ARG A 70 4.85 0.31 6.92
N GLY A 71 5.82 -0.48 7.38
CA GLY A 71 6.56 -1.37 6.51
C GLY A 71 7.16 -2.58 7.22
N GLY A 72 7.41 -3.61 6.43
CA GLY A 72 8.00 -4.89 6.82
C GLY A 72 8.46 -5.66 5.59
N GLU A 73 8.41 -6.99 5.64
CA GLU A 73 8.69 -7.83 4.47
C GLU A 73 7.63 -7.67 3.39
N LYS A 74 7.94 -8.08 2.15
CA LYS A 74 6.97 -8.14 1.06
C LYS A 74 5.70 -8.91 1.48
N GLY A 75 4.54 -8.31 1.23
CA GLY A 75 3.26 -8.78 1.75
C GLY A 75 3.08 -8.45 3.24
N PHE A 76 3.61 -7.30 3.69
CA PHE A 76 3.55 -6.85 5.08
C PHE A 76 2.09 -6.68 5.55
N LEU A 77 1.26 -6.09 4.69
CA LEU A 77 -0.18 -6.05 4.90
C LEU A 77 -0.79 -7.38 4.46
N LYS A 78 -1.41 -8.10 5.39
CA LYS A 78 -2.08 -9.38 5.12
C LYS A 78 -3.54 -9.19 4.77
N VAL A 79 -4.03 -10.02 3.86
CA VAL A 79 -5.45 -10.18 3.57
C VAL A 79 -5.94 -11.39 4.34
N LEU A 80 -6.80 -11.17 5.33
CA LEU A 80 -7.38 -12.25 6.14
C LEU A 80 -8.63 -12.84 5.46
N ASP A 81 -9.46 -11.97 4.88
CA ASP A 81 -10.68 -12.34 4.17
C ASP A 81 -11.08 -11.26 3.15
N GLU A 82 -12.27 -11.36 2.56
CA GLU A 82 -12.79 -10.44 1.53
C GLU A 82 -13.07 -9.02 2.04
N LYS A 83 -13.06 -8.77 3.35
CA LYS A 83 -13.29 -7.47 3.97
C LYS A 83 -12.20 -7.07 4.94
N THR A 84 -11.31 -7.97 5.35
CA THR A 84 -10.39 -7.73 6.47
C THR A 84 -8.94 -7.81 6.02
N LEU A 85 -8.22 -6.71 6.25
CA LEU A 85 -6.77 -6.64 6.18
C LEU A 85 -6.20 -6.59 7.59
N ALA A 86 -4.95 -7.01 7.77
CA ALA A 86 -4.27 -6.88 9.05
C ALA A 86 -2.75 -6.79 8.90
N PHE A 87 -2.09 -6.17 9.87
CA PHE A 87 -0.64 -6.10 9.92
C PHE A 87 -0.15 -6.06 11.38
N ALA A 88 1.08 -6.53 11.58
CA ALA A 88 1.75 -6.44 12.86
C ALA A 88 2.17 -4.99 13.16
N ASP A 89 1.84 -4.50 14.35
CA ASP A 89 2.35 -3.23 14.88
C ASP A 89 3.58 -3.52 15.75
N PHE A 90 4.75 -3.10 15.26
CA PHE A 90 6.03 -3.32 15.93
C PHE A 90 6.38 -2.16 16.86
N SER A 91 7.24 -2.43 17.85
CA SER A 91 7.82 -1.39 18.71
C SER A 91 8.50 -0.29 17.89
N GLY A 92 8.03 0.95 18.08
CA GLY A 92 8.57 2.13 17.38
C GLY A 92 9.06 3.22 18.34
N ASN A 93 8.94 4.47 17.91
CA ASN A 93 9.30 5.66 18.69
C ASN A 93 8.35 5.98 19.86
N ARG A 94 7.33 5.14 20.10
CA ARG A 94 6.37 5.24 21.21
C ARG A 94 5.56 6.54 21.25
N GLN A 95 5.32 7.20 20.11
CA GLN A 95 4.41 8.35 20.06
C GLN A 95 2.93 7.96 20.24
N TYR A 96 2.57 6.70 19.91
CA TYR A 96 1.23 6.14 20.08
C TYR A 96 0.05 6.92 19.46
N VAL A 97 0.32 7.86 18.53
CA VAL A 97 -0.72 8.69 17.90
C VAL A 97 -1.76 7.83 17.18
N THR A 98 -1.33 6.80 16.42
CA THR A 98 -2.27 5.88 15.76
C THR A 98 -3.17 5.17 16.77
N LEU A 99 -2.63 4.70 17.90
CA LEU A 99 -3.41 4.02 18.93
C LEU A 99 -4.42 4.96 19.58
N GLY A 100 -3.98 6.16 19.96
CA GLY A 100 -4.85 7.19 20.54
C GLY A 100 -5.98 7.57 19.59
N ASN A 101 -5.68 7.82 18.31
CA ASN A 101 -6.70 8.12 17.31
C ASN A 101 -7.71 6.96 17.17
N LEU A 102 -7.24 5.71 17.10
CA LEU A 102 -8.12 4.55 16.89
C LEU A 102 -8.97 4.19 18.11
N SER A 103 -8.59 4.60 19.32
CA SER A 103 -9.40 4.36 20.52
C SER A 103 -10.63 5.29 20.58
N GLU A 104 -10.58 6.45 19.93
CA GLU A 104 -11.69 7.42 19.88
C GLU A 104 -12.40 7.47 18.52
N ASN A 105 -11.69 7.17 17.42
CA ASN A 105 -12.19 7.26 16.06
C ASN A 105 -11.61 6.15 15.19
N ASN A 106 -12.42 5.14 14.89
CA ASN A 106 -11.96 3.98 14.14
C ASN A 106 -11.80 4.22 12.64
N ARG A 107 -12.09 5.40 12.11
CA ARG A 107 -11.93 5.69 10.67
C ARG A 107 -10.44 5.73 10.31
N ALA A 108 -10.07 4.97 9.29
CA ALA A 108 -8.71 4.89 8.80
C ALA A 108 -8.67 4.81 7.28
N PHE A 109 -7.51 5.10 6.72
CA PHE A 109 -7.27 5.07 5.29
C PHE A 109 -5.89 4.50 4.99
N ILE A 110 -5.83 3.53 4.09
CA ILE A 110 -4.58 2.93 3.63
C ILE A 110 -4.27 3.44 2.24
N PHE A 111 -3.04 3.89 2.04
CA PHE A 111 -2.50 4.31 0.76
C PHE A 111 -1.32 3.43 0.37
N LEU A 112 -1.48 2.67 -0.71
CA LEU A 112 -0.50 1.73 -1.22
C LEU A 112 0.10 2.28 -2.52
N MET A 113 1.43 2.33 -2.58
CA MET A 113 2.17 2.79 -3.75
C MET A 113 2.93 1.64 -4.41
N ASP A 114 2.90 1.64 -5.73
CA ASP A 114 3.74 0.81 -6.59
C ASP A 114 4.44 1.76 -7.57
N TYR A 115 5.66 2.17 -7.21
CA TYR A 115 6.39 3.17 -7.97
C TYR A 115 6.84 2.63 -9.32
N GLU A 116 7.34 1.39 -9.35
CA GLU A 116 7.79 0.71 -10.57
C GLU A 116 6.69 0.68 -11.63
N ASN A 117 5.50 0.19 -11.27
CA ASN A 117 4.37 0.06 -12.20
C ASN A 117 3.50 1.33 -12.26
N GLN A 118 3.89 2.38 -11.54
CA GLN A 118 3.18 3.66 -11.45
C GLN A 118 1.72 3.49 -11.00
N ARG A 119 1.44 2.51 -10.14
CA ARG A 119 0.10 2.22 -9.62
C ARG A 119 -0.05 2.73 -8.20
N ARG A 120 -1.26 3.15 -7.85
CA ARG A 120 -1.63 3.46 -6.46
C ARG A 120 -3.02 2.97 -6.16
N VAL A 121 -3.18 2.42 -4.96
CA VAL A 121 -4.47 1.99 -4.43
C VAL A 121 -4.76 2.77 -3.17
N LYS A 122 -5.99 3.25 -3.07
CA LYS A 122 -6.53 3.96 -1.92
C LYS A 122 -7.61 3.07 -1.31
N VAL A 123 -7.56 2.84 -0.01
CA VAL A 123 -8.50 1.97 0.70
C VAL A 123 -9.06 2.74 1.88
N TRP A 124 -10.37 2.95 1.89
CA TRP A 124 -11.12 3.49 3.01
C TRP A 124 -11.63 2.35 3.87
N GLY A 125 -11.68 2.59 5.17
CA GLY A 125 -12.22 1.60 6.08
C GLY A 125 -12.10 1.99 7.54
N ARG A 126 -12.15 0.96 8.38
CA ARG A 126 -12.07 1.09 9.83
C ARG A 126 -10.97 0.24 10.40
N ALA A 127 -10.10 0.83 11.19
CA ALA A 127 -9.04 0.11 11.88
C ALA A 127 -9.38 -0.12 13.35
N ARG A 128 -8.90 -1.24 13.89
CA ARG A 128 -9.00 -1.57 15.32
C ARG A 128 -7.69 -2.16 15.79
N VAL A 129 -7.35 -1.84 17.03
CA VAL A 129 -6.20 -2.41 17.72
C VAL A 129 -6.64 -3.72 18.38
N VAL A 130 -5.88 -4.79 18.18
CA VAL A 130 -6.09 -6.10 18.79
C VAL A 130 -4.82 -6.50 19.52
N GLU A 131 -4.95 -6.69 20.82
CA GLU A 131 -3.86 -7.12 21.71
C GLU A 131 -4.16 -8.54 22.21
N ASP A 132 -3.13 -9.26 22.63
CA ASP A 132 -3.22 -10.60 23.25
C ASP A 132 -3.91 -11.71 22.42
N ASP A 133 -3.98 -11.56 21.09
CA ASP A 133 -4.46 -12.62 20.18
C ASP A 133 -3.28 -13.31 19.47
N ALA A 134 -2.86 -14.44 20.02
CA ALA A 134 -1.75 -15.22 19.46
C ALA A 134 -2.07 -15.81 18.07
N SER A 135 -3.33 -16.17 17.81
CA SER A 135 -3.74 -16.74 16.52
C SER A 135 -3.68 -15.70 15.42
N LEU A 136 -4.21 -14.50 15.70
CA LEU A 136 -4.15 -13.38 14.76
C LEU A 136 -2.72 -12.89 14.57
N THR A 137 -1.94 -12.81 15.65
CA THR A 137 -0.52 -12.43 15.58
C THR A 137 0.26 -13.35 14.65
N ALA A 138 0.07 -14.67 14.78
CA ALA A 138 0.73 -15.67 13.93
C ALA A 138 0.35 -15.55 12.44
N GLN A 139 -0.82 -15.00 12.11
CA GLN A 139 -1.23 -14.78 10.71
C GLN A 139 -0.53 -13.57 10.08
N VAL A 140 -0.09 -12.61 10.89
CA VAL A 140 0.50 -11.34 10.41
C VAL A 140 2.00 -11.22 10.61
N THR A 141 2.63 -12.18 11.28
CA THR A 141 4.08 -12.25 11.42
C THR A 141 4.70 -13.40 10.65
N SER A 142 5.98 -13.23 10.31
CA SER A 142 6.83 -14.31 9.81
C SER A 142 7.76 -14.75 10.95
N PRO A 143 8.00 -16.06 11.15
CA PRO A 143 8.95 -16.56 12.15
C PRO A 143 10.36 -15.99 11.97
N ASP A 144 10.72 -15.67 10.73
CA ASP A 144 12.05 -15.19 10.35
C ASP A 144 12.21 -13.67 10.53
N TYR A 145 11.13 -12.95 10.85
CA TYR A 145 11.17 -11.51 11.00
C TYR A 145 11.67 -11.10 12.39
N LYS A 146 12.74 -10.31 12.43
CA LYS A 146 13.45 -9.95 13.68
C LYS A 146 12.62 -9.09 14.64
N ALA A 147 11.66 -8.32 14.12
CA ALA A 147 10.87 -7.40 14.94
C ALA A 147 9.77 -8.15 15.69
N ARG A 148 9.66 -7.89 17.00
CA ARG A 148 8.59 -8.46 17.82
C ARG A 148 7.31 -7.64 17.68
N PRO A 149 6.18 -8.24 17.29
CA PRO A 149 4.90 -7.54 17.29
C PRO A 149 4.51 -7.17 18.73
N GLU A 150 4.06 -5.94 18.95
CA GLU A 150 3.41 -5.58 20.22
C GLU A 150 1.92 -5.88 20.18
N ARG A 151 1.31 -5.73 18.99
CA ARG A 151 -0.12 -5.88 18.76
C ARG A 151 -0.40 -6.07 17.27
N VAL A 152 -1.66 -6.32 16.94
CA VAL A 152 -2.14 -6.38 15.55
C VAL A 152 -3.10 -5.22 15.30
N ILE A 153 -2.98 -4.58 14.15
CA ILE A 153 -4.01 -3.65 13.67
C ILE A 153 -4.80 -4.37 12.57
N THR A 154 -6.10 -4.53 12.81
CA THR A 154 -7.06 -5.02 11.81
C THR A 154 -7.67 -3.83 11.09
N PHE A 155 -8.03 -4.00 9.82
CA PHE A 155 -8.62 -2.99 8.97
C PHE A 155 -9.78 -3.60 8.17
N THR A 156 -11.01 -3.18 8.45
CA THR A 156 -12.19 -3.55 7.69
C THR A 156 -12.35 -2.60 6.50
N VAL A 157 -12.31 -3.13 5.28
CA VAL A 157 -12.45 -2.40 4.02
C VAL A 157 -13.91 -1.97 3.82
N GLU A 158 -14.11 -0.66 3.60
CA GLU A 158 -15.41 -0.08 3.23
C GLU A 158 -15.44 0.34 1.75
N ALA A 159 -14.30 0.72 1.18
CA ALA A 159 -14.17 1.05 -0.23
C ALA A 159 -12.70 1.03 -0.67
N TRP A 160 -12.45 0.80 -1.96
CA TRP A 160 -11.15 1.07 -2.57
C TRP A 160 -11.28 1.41 -4.04
N ASP A 161 -10.29 2.16 -4.54
CA ASP A 161 -10.12 2.49 -5.95
C ASP A 161 -8.65 2.56 -6.36
N VAL A 162 -8.45 2.50 -7.67
CA VAL A 162 -7.15 2.66 -8.34
C VAL A 162 -7.17 3.99 -9.09
N ASN A 163 -6.15 4.81 -8.90
CA ASN A 163 -6.02 6.05 -9.65
C ASN A 163 -5.12 5.88 -10.90
N CYS A 164 -5.25 6.83 -11.84
CA CYS A 164 -4.45 6.92 -13.06
C CYS A 164 -2.92 7.07 -12.78
N PRO A 165 -2.05 6.41 -13.57
CA PRO A 165 -0.59 6.41 -13.39
C PRO A 165 0.10 7.76 -13.68
N LYS A 166 -0.62 8.75 -14.22
CA LYS A 166 -0.07 10.05 -14.61
C LYS A 166 0.74 10.68 -13.47
N HIS A 167 1.90 11.24 -13.83
CA HIS A 167 2.83 11.98 -12.97
C HIS A 167 3.51 11.18 -11.85
N ILE A 168 3.37 9.85 -11.79
CA ILE A 168 4.21 9.02 -10.92
C ILE A 168 5.54 8.75 -11.63
N ARG A 169 6.67 9.13 -11.03
CA ARG A 169 7.99 8.74 -11.55
C ARG A 169 8.32 7.31 -11.09
N PRO A 170 8.78 6.42 -11.99
CA PRO A 170 9.27 5.11 -11.60
C PRO A 170 10.40 5.22 -10.58
N ARG A 171 10.39 4.30 -9.60
CA ARG A 171 11.47 4.09 -8.63
C ARG A 171 11.65 2.58 -8.47
N PHE A 172 12.90 2.16 -8.35
CA PHE A 172 13.30 0.76 -8.26
C PHE A 172 14.06 0.55 -6.96
N THR A 173 13.95 -0.66 -6.39
CA THR A 173 14.77 -1.07 -5.27
C THR A 173 16.20 -1.32 -5.72
N GLN A 174 17.14 -1.36 -4.76
CA GLN A 174 18.53 -1.69 -5.08
C GLN A 174 18.64 -3.08 -5.73
N GLU A 175 17.91 -4.07 -5.20
CA GLU A 175 17.87 -5.44 -5.75
C GLU A 175 17.43 -5.47 -7.22
N GLN A 176 16.44 -4.65 -7.60
CA GLN A 176 15.98 -4.55 -8.98
C GLN A 176 17.04 -3.90 -9.88
N VAL A 177 17.68 -2.83 -9.41
CA VAL A 177 18.77 -2.17 -10.13
C VAL A 177 19.94 -3.14 -10.32
N ASP A 178 20.31 -3.88 -9.29
CA ASP A 178 21.39 -4.86 -9.33
C ASP A 178 21.09 -5.97 -10.34
N ALA A 179 19.87 -6.54 -10.31
CA ALA A 179 19.46 -7.57 -11.26
C ALA A 179 19.49 -7.09 -12.72
N LEU A 180 19.08 -5.84 -12.98
CA LEU A 180 19.12 -5.26 -14.33
C LEU A 180 20.54 -4.95 -14.82
N THR A 181 21.45 -4.63 -13.90
CA THR A 181 22.82 -4.21 -14.22
C THR A 181 23.84 -5.33 -14.14
N GLN A 182 23.51 -6.46 -13.52
CA GLN A 182 24.40 -7.61 -13.35
C GLN A 182 24.95 -8.15 -14.69
N PRO A 183 24.14 -8.41 -15.74
CA PRO A 183 24.66 -8.93 -17.01
C PRO A 183 25.64 -7.96 -17.68
N LEU A 184 25.39 -6.66 -17.57
CA LEU A 184 26.27 -5.61 -18.08
C LEU A 184 27.60 -5.59 -17.32
N THR A 185 27.54 -5.79 -16.00
CA THR A 185 28.73 -5.82 -15.14
C THR A 185 29.60 -7.04 -15.45
N GLU A 186 28.98 -8.21 -15.65
CA GLU A 186 29.66 -9.44 -16.06
C GLU A 186 30.35 -9.27 -17.43
N GLU A 187 29.67 -8.66 -18.39
CA GLU A 187 30.22 -8.37 -19.72
C GLU A 187 31.41 -7.40 -19.65
N ILE A 188 31.28 -6.31 -18.89
CA ILE A 188 32.37 -5.36 -18.69
C ILE A 188 33.60 -6.04 -18.08
N ASN A 189 33.40 -6.94 -17.12
CA ASN A 189 34.50 -7.68 -16.50
C ASN A 189 35.16 -8.66 -17.46
N ARG A 190 34.37 -9.34 -18.31
CA ARG A 190 34.89 -10.22 -19.37
C ARG A 190 35.75 -9.43 -20.36
N LEU A 191 35.22 -8.31 -20.87
CA LEU A 191 35.92 -7.46 -21.85
C LEU A 191 37.22 -6.88 -21.26
N LYS A 192 37.20 -6.44 -20.00
CA LYS A 192 38.42 -5.99 -19.30
C LYS A 192 39.46 -7.10 -19.20
N ALA A 193 39.05 -8.34 -18.92
CA ALA A 193 39.96 -9.48 -18.85
C ALA A 193 40.56 -9.84 -20.22
N GLU A 194 39.80 -9.71 -21.31
CA GLU A 194 40.29 -9.91 -22.67
C GLU A 194 41.31 -8.85 -23.10
N LEU A 195 41.04 -7.57 -22.80
CA LEU A 195 41.97 -6.47 -23.06
C LEU A 195 43.30 -6.66 -22.32
N LEU A 196 43.25 -7.02 -21.03
CA LEU A 196 44.44 -7.32 -20.23
C LEU A 196 45.29 -8.44 -20.84
N LYS A 197 44.65 -9.49 -21.38
CA LYS A 197 45.35 -10.58 -22.08
C LYS A 197 46.01 -10.11 -23.38
N GLN A 198 45.35 -9.24 -24.14
CA GLN A 198 45.92 -8.69 -25.37
C GLN A 198 47.12 -7.77 -25.09
N GLU A 199 47.05 -6.95 -24.05
CA GLU A 199 48.16 -6.08 -23.63
C GLU A 199 49.38 -6.87 -23.14
N THR A 200 49.17 -8.04 -22.52
CA THR A 200 50.28 -8.92 -22.11
C THR A 200 50.89 -9.71 -23.26
N VAL A 201 50.14 -10.00 -24.32
CA VAL A 201 50.65 -10.69 -25.52
C VAL A 201 51.42 -9.74 -26.45
N ASN A 202 51.08 -8.44 -26.45
CA ASN A 202 51.72 -7.42 -27.28
C ASN A 202 52.93 -6.73 -26.64
N ARG A 203 53.36 -7.15 -25.44
CA ARG A 203 54.58 -6.71 -24.75
C ARG A 203 55.66 -7.76 -24.81
#